data_AF-A0A812RUF4-F1
#
_entry.id   AF-A0A812RUF4-F1
#
_cell.length_a   1.000
_cell.length_b   1.000
_cell.length_c   1.000
_cell.angle_alpha   90.00
_cell.angle_beta   90.00
_cell.angle_gamma   90.00
#
_symmetry.space_group_name_H-M   'P 1'
#
loop_
_entity.id
_entity.type
_entity.pdbx_description
1 polymer ?
#
loop_
_entity_poly.entity_id
_entity_poly.type
_entity_poly.pdbx_seq_one_letter_code
_entity_poly.pdbx_strand_id
1 'polypeptide(L)'
;MRAYKCSFSNGKVRYRNSMKDEDKADIFCPDGEHFFGKPEKVGDVMWLVHESNGLYLPAQHPQSKQWLFEEVMWTCGKDEVTYRNSPNMDDTVTDKVVPYACISAMPAASQPGWLQEASTKMYVPMNNPSTGEPLFTKGATATVVASAPIPMQMGNATGPGQAPKPAGVPPEATFVHEKYVGPTTLAAGCAGCLCCGLPGLIICLIQLDERDVWKTPDGKRWDLMGKRIEQ
;
A
#
# COMPACT_ATOMS: atom_id res chain seq x y z
N MET A 1 -5.30 -7.77 -5.50
CA MET A 1 -6.52 -7.19 -6.06
C MET A 1 -6.67 -5.78 -5.51
N ARG A 2 -7.28 -4.86 -6.26
CA ARG A 2 -7.38 -3.44 -5.93
C ARG A 2 -8.75 -2.88 -6.34
N ALA A 3 -9.17 -1.81 -5.69
CA ALA A 3 -10.36 -1.04 -5.99
C ALA A 3 -10.01 0.07 -6.99
N TYR A 4 -10.75 0.15 -8.09
CA TYR A 4 -10.54 1.17 -9.12
C TYR A 4 -11.83 1.94 -9.39
N LYS A 5 -11.68 3.21 -9.73
CA LYS A 5 -12.72 4.07 -10.26
C LYS A 5 -12.37 4.43 -11.70
N CYS A 6 -13.31 4.23 -12.62
CA CYS A 6 -13.20 4.72 -13.98
C CYS A 6 -13.17 6.26 -13.96
N SER A 7 -12.09 6.84 -14.48
CA SER A 7 -11.93 8.29 -14.59
C SER A 7 -11.26 8.61 -15.90
N PHE A 8 -12.06 9.08 -16.87
CA PHE A 8 -11.56 9.48 -18.17
C PHE A 8 -12.06 10.87 -18.51
N SER A 9 -11.13 11.77 -18.82
CA SER A 9 -11.46 13.18 -19.06
C SER A 9 -12.17 13.41 -20.39
N ASN A 10 -12.02 12.53 -21.40
CA ASN A 10 -12.56 12.73 -22.76
C ASN A 10 -12.73 11.41 -23.55
N GLY A 11 -13.47 10.42 -23.04
CA GLY A 11 -13.63 9.16 -23.79
C GLY A 11 -14.65 8.19 -23.23
N LYS A 12 -14.65 6.97 -23.76
CA LYS A 12 -15.27 5.79 -23.14
C LYS A 12 -14.23 4.68 -23.18
N VAL A 13 -14.01 3.99 -22.07
CA VAL A 13 -13.13 2.82 -22.05
C VAL A 13 -13.98 1.58 -22.32
N ARG A 14 -13.62 0.83 -23.34
CA ARG A 14 -14.32 -0.40 -23.72
C ARG A 14 -13.62 -1.60 -23.09
N TYR A 15 -14.41 -2.51 -22.53
CA TYR A 15 -13.91 -3.81 -22.05
C TYR A 15 -13.40 -4.66 -23.22
N ARG A 16 -12.60 -5.66 -22.90
CA ARG A 16 -12.02 -6.61 -23.85
C ARG A 16 -12.21 -8.05 -23.36
N ASN A 17 -12.33 -9.00 -24.28
CA ASN A 17 -12.43 -10.42 -23.94
C ASN A 17 -11.05 -11.04 -23.68
N SER A 18 -9.97 -10.38 -24.12
CA SER A 18 -8.59 -10.77 -23.85
C SER A 18 -7.67 -9.55 -23.73
N MET A 19 -6.41 -9.77 -23.32
CA MET A 19 -5.36 -8.74 -23.24
C MET A 19 -4.77 -8.40 -24.62
N LYS A 20 -5.63 -8.29 -25.64
CA LYS A 20 -5.31 -7.92 -27.03
C LYS A 20 -6.14 -6.71 -27.44
N ASP A 21 -5.52 -5.76 -28.14
CA ASP A 21 -6.15 -4.48 -28.46
C ASP A 21 -7.29 -4.57 -29.49
N GLU A 22 -7.42 -5.69 -30.19
CA GLU A 22 -8.46 -5.93 -31.19
C GLU A 22 -9.71 -6.60 -30.59
N ASP A 23 -9.55 -7.31 -29.48
CA ASP A 23 -10.59 -8.19 -28.91
C ASP A 23 -11.54 -7.44 -27.96
N LYS A 24 -12.32 -6.54 -28.55
CA LYS A 24 -13.25 -5.64 -27.83
C LYS A 24 -14.55 -6.36 -27.48
N ALA A 25 -15.03 -6.17 -26.25
CA ALA A 25 -16.37 -6.54 -25.83
C ALA A 25 -17.38 -5.40 -26.13
N ASP A 26 -18.68 -5.70 -26.21
CA ASP A 26 -19.73 -4.70 -26.45
C ASP A 26 -20.17 -3.93 -25.19
N ILE A 27 -19.30 -3.88 -24.17
CA ILE A 27 -19.54 -3.25 -22.88
C ILE A 27 -18.49 -2.15 -22.67
N PHE A 28 -18.92 -1.02 -22.09
CA PHE A 28 -18.04 0.09 -21.73
C PHE A 28 -18.01 0.24 -20.21
N CYS A 29 -16.87 0.65 -19.65
CA CYS A 29 -16.85 1.15 -18.28
C CYS A 29 -17.47 2.55 -18.26
N PRO A 30 -18.59 2.78 -17.55
CA PRO A 30 -19.14 4.11 -17.34
C PRO A 30 -18.18 4.99 -16.54
N ASP A 31 -18.23 6.31 -16.79
CA ASP A 31 -17.42 7.25 -16.01
C ASP A 31 -17.89 7.24 -14.55
N GLY A 32 -16.93 7.20 -13.63
CA GLY A 32 -17.20 7.08 -12.20
C GLY A 32 -17.65 5.70 -11.71
N GLU A 33 -17.79 4.70 -12.59
CA GLU A 33 -18.02 3.32 -12.14
C GLU A 33 -16.84 2.83 -11.28
N HIS A 34 -17.16 2.12 -10.21
CA HIS A 34 -16.19 1.53 -9.29
C HIS A 34 -16.18 0.01 -9.50
N PHE A 35 -15.00 -0.58 -9.55
CA PHE A 35 -14.85 -2.03 -9.67
C PHE A 35 -13.61 -2.56 -8.98
N PHE A 36 -13.63 -3.86 -8.66
CA PHE A 36 -12.43 -4.57 -8.22
C PHE A 36 -11.68 -5.12 -9.43
N GLY A 37 -10.40 -4.77 -9.51
CA GLY A 37 -9.51 -5.17 -10.59
C GLY A 37 -8.28 -5.91 -10.06
N LYS A 38 -7.79 -6.86 -10.85
CA LYS A 38 -6.44 -7.42 -10.68
C LYS A 38 -5.52 -6.79 -11.74
N PRO A 39 -4.45 -6.08 -11.33
CA PRO A 39 -3.47 -5.58 -12.28
C PRO A 39 -2.65 -6.75 -12.85
N GLU A 40 -2.53 -6.82 -14.16
CA GLU A 40 -1.71 -7.79 -14.89
C GLU A 40 -0.87 -7.07 -15.94
N LYS A 41 0.39 -7.49 -16.10
CA LYS A 41 1.32 -6.89 -17.04
C LYS A 41 1.60 -7.86 -18.18
N VAL A 42 1.38 -7.42 -19.42
CA VAL A 42 1.67 -8.19 -20.64
C VAL A 42 2.52 -7.32 -21.55
N GLY A 43 3.79 -7.70 -21.70
CA GLY A 43 4.80 -6.83 -22.33
C GLY A 43 4.94 -5.52 -21.53
N ASP A 44 4.80 -4.39 -22.21
CA ASP A 44 4.87 -3.05 -21.61
C ASP A 44 3.51 -2.45 -21.24
N VAL A 45 2.42 -3.19 -21.46
CA VAL A 45 1.06 -2.71 -21.19
C VAL A 45 0.56 -3.30 -19.88
N MET A 46 0.04 -2.43 -19.02
CA MET A 46 -0.68 -2.84 -17.83
C MET A 46 -2.17 -2.96 -18.13
N TRP A 47 -2.76 -4.06 -17.70
CA TRP A 47 -4.15 -4.43 -17.82
C TRP A 47 -4.78 -4.53 -16.44
N LEU A 48 -6.08 -4.25 -16.35
CA LEU A 48 -6.91 -4.53 -15.19
C LEU A 48 -7.91 -5.61 -15.58
N VAL A 49 -7.86 -6.74 -14.89
CA VAL A 49 -8.85 -7.81 -15.03
C VAL A 49 -9.99 -7.53 -14.06
N HIS A 50 -11.17 -7.25 -14.57
CA HIS A 50 -12.35 -6.96 -13.78
C HIS A 50 -12.87 -8.24 -13.13
N GLU A 51 -12.96 -8.26 -11.80
CA GLU A 51 -13.19 -9.48 -11.04
C GLU A 51 -14.53 -10.14 -11.33
N SER A 52 -15.64 -9.38 -11.39
CA SER A 52 -16.97 -9.97 -11.50
C SER A 52 -17.31 -10.57 -12.88
N ASN A 53 -16.71 -10.06 -13.95
CA ASN A 53 -17.02 -10.47 -15.32
C ASN A 53 -15.82 -11.07 -16.08
N GLY A 54 -14.61 -11.04 -15.49
CA GLY A 54 -13.39 -11.57 -16.10
C GLY A 54 -12.87 -10.77 -17.31
N LEU A 55 -13.48 -9.64 -17.65
CA LEU A 55 -13.10 -8.83 -18.79
C LEU A 55 -11.87 -7.96 -18.49
N TYR A 56 -11.20 -7.52 -19.54
CA TYR A 56 -9.95 -6.78 -19.45
C TYR A 56 -10.13 -5.32 -19.82
N LEU A 57 -9.44 -4.45 -19.10
CA LEU A 57 -9.37 -3.02 -19.36
C LEU A 57 -7.89 -2.58 -19.46
N PRO A 58 -7.48 -1.84 -20.49
CA PRO A 58 -6.11 -1.32 -20.55
C PRO A 58 -5.96 -0.22 -19.50
N ALA A 59 -5.04 -0.37 -18.55
CA ALA A 59 -4.91 0.56 -17.43
C ALA A 59 -4.49 1.97 -17.85
N GLN A 60 -3.87 2.09 -19.03
CA GLN A 60 -3.41 3.33 -19.63
C GLN A 60 -3.96 3.48 -21.05
N HIS A 61 -4.19 4.73 -21.46
CA HIS A 61 -4.59 5.05 -22.82
C HIS A 61 -3.46 4.69 -23.82
N PRO A 62 -3.76 4.03 -24.96
CA PRO A 62 -2.73 3.49 -25.85
C PRO A 62 -1.81 4.57 -26.44
N GLN A 63 -2.35 5.75 -26.76
CA GLN A 63 -1.61 6.87 -27.37
C GLN A 63 -0.96 7.79 -26.33
N SER A 64 -1.76 8.44 -25.46
CA SER A 64 -1.25 9.38 -24.45
C SER A 64 -0.52 8.73 -23.26
N LYS A 65 -0.64 7.42 -23.07
CA LYS A 65 -0.11 6.69 -21.89
C LYS A 65 -0.64 7.17 -20.53
N GLN A 66 -1.68 8.01 -20.54
CA GLN A 66 -2.33 8.49 -19.32
C GLN A 66 -3.11 7.34 -18.67
N TRP A 67 -3.08 7.28 -17.33
CA TRP A 67 -3.90 6.35 -16.56
C TRP A 67 -5.40 6.62 -16.77
N LEU A 68 -6.15 5.55 -17.02
CA LEU A 68 -7.60 5.60 -17.27
C LEU A 68 -8.44 5.31 -16.00
N PHE A 69 -7.77 4.94 -14.91
CA PHE A 69 -8.39 4.54 -13.67
C PHE A 69 -7.67 5.15 -12.48
N GLU A 70 -8.46 5.56 -11.50
CA GLU A 70 -8.01 6.04 -10.20
C GLU A 70 -8.11 4.87 -9.21
N GLU A 71 -7.02 4.51 -8.54
CA GLU A 71 -7.09 3.51 -7.45
C GLU A 71 -7.79 4.14 -6.23
N VAL A 72 -8.82 3.48 -5.70
CA VAL A 72 -9.62 4.00 -4.59
C VAL A 72 -8.98 3.58 -3.27
N MET A 73 -8.18 4.49 -2.71
CA MET A 73 -7.46 4.29 -1.48
C MET A 73 -8.11 5.01 -0.30
N TRP A 74 -8.08 4.37 0.87
CA TRP A 74 -8.57 4.91 2.13
C TRP A 74 -7.49 4.78 3.18
N THR A 75 -7.30 5.82 3.99
CA THR A 75 -6.37 5.80 5.13
C THR A 75 -7.16 5.68 6.42
N CYS A 76 -6.85 4.66 7.21
CA CYS A 76 -7.42 4.44 8.53
C CYS A 76 -7.05 5.58 9.48
N GLY A 77 -7.95 5.96 10.37
CA GLY A 77 -7.72 6.97 11.38
C GLY A 77 -6.75 6.51 12.48
N LYS A 78 -6.84 7.18 13.63
CA LYS A 78 -6.00 6.91 14.82
C LYS A 78 -6.35 5.60 15.54
N ASP A 79 -7.58 5.11 15.35
CA ASP A 79 -8.11 3.94 16.04
C ASP A 79 -8.05 2.72 15.13
N GLU A 80 -7.85 1.53 15.72
CA GLU A 80 -7.95 0.25 15.00
C GLU A 80 -9.39 -0.01 14.54
N VAL A 81 -9.56 -0.57 13.34
CA VAL A 81 -10.88 -0.94 12.81
C VAL A 81 -10.92 -2.43 12.52
N THR A 82 -11.81 -3.15 13.19
CA THR A 82 -11.99 -4.59 12.98
C THR A 82 -12.66 -4.87 11.63
N TYR A 83 -12.13 -5.83 10.87
CA TYR A 83 -12.79 -6.31 9.67
C TYR A 83 -14.03 -7.14 10.01
N ARG A 84 -14.94 -7.27 9.05
CA ARG A 84 -16.20 -8.02 9.16
C ARG A 84 -16.50 -8.84 7.92
N ASN A 85 -17.16 -9.99 8.06
CA ASN A 85 -17.54 -10.80 6.89
C ASN A 85 -18.72 -10.21 6.12
N SER A 86 -19.56 -9.43 6.81
CA SER A 86 -20.71 -8.74 6.24
C SER A 86 -20.80 -7.30 6.79
N PRO A 87 -21.60 -6.42 6.18
CA PRO A 87 -21.82 -5.06 6.67
C PRO A 87 -22.77 -5.04 7.89
N ASN A 88 -22.45 -5.86 8.89
CA ASN A 88 -23.13 -5.98 10.17
C ASN A 88 -22.10 -5.81 11.29
N MET A 89 -22.41 -4.96 12.28
CA MET A 89 -21.49 -4.64 13.37
C MET A 89 -21.09 -5.86 14.22
N ASP A 90 -21.95 -6.88 14.30
CA ASP A 90 -21.76 -8.08 15.12
C ASP A 90 -20.92 -9.18 14.42
N ASP A 91 -20.80 -9.14 13.08
CA ASP A 91 -20.14 -10.17 12.27
C ASP A 91 -18.63 -9.89 12.11
N THR A 92 -17.93 -9.89 13.25
CA THR A 92 -16.51 -9.52 13.34
C THR A 92 -15.57 -10.67 13.03
N VAL A 93 -14.39 -10.35 12.49
CA VAL A 93 -13.24 -11.28 12.39
C VAL A 93 -12.10 -10.85 13.31
N THR A 94 -11.10 -11.71 13.49
CA THR A 94 -9.92 -11.39 14.31
C THR A 94 -9.02 -10.33 13.69
N ASP A 95 -9.04 -10.20 12.37
CA ASP A 95 -8.20 -9.25 11.63
C ASP A 95 -8.68 -7.81 11.81
N LYS A 96 -7.72 -6.88 11.82
CA LYS A 96 -7.97 -5.45 11.99
C LYS A 96 -7.15 -4.63 11.01
N VAL A 97 -7.72 -3.51 10.58
CA VAL A 97 -6.97 -2.40 9.98
C VAL A 97 -6.26 -1.67 11.10
N VAL A 98 -4.94 -1.62 11.02
CA VAL A 98 -4.11 -0.87 11.99
C VAL A 98 -4.22 0.65 11.73
N PRO A 99 -4.00 1.50 12.75
CA PRO A 99 -4.07 2.94 12.60
C PRO A 99 -3.17 3.44 11.47
N TYR A 100 -3.65 4.43 10.71
CA TYR A 100 -2.94 5.04 9.57
C TYR A 100 -2.60 4.11 8.39
N ALA A 101 -3.03 2.85 8.42
CA ALA A 101 -2.87 1.96 7.27
C ALA A 101 -3.69 2.45 6.08
N CYS A 102 -3.14 2.27 4.89
CA CYS A 102 -3.84 2.51 3.63
C CYS A 102 -4.43 1.20 3.10
N ILE A 103 -5.72 1.19 2.82
CA ILE A 103 -6.43 0.06 2.22
C ILE A 103 -7.00 0.46 0.85
N SER A 104 -7.06 -0.50 -0.06
CA SER A 104 -7.73 -0.34 -1.36
C SER A 104 -9.16 -0.85 -1.20
N ALA A 105 -10.15 0.03 -1.20
CA ALA A 105 -11.52 -0.32 -0.83
C ALA A 105 -12.57 0.52 -1.57
N MET A 106 -13.77 -0.04 -1.74
CA MET A 106 -14.90 0.65 -2.37
C MET A 106 -16.06 0.81 -1.39
N PRO A 107 -16.85 1.89 -1.49
CA PRO A 107 -18.13 1.98 -0.80
C PRO A 107 -19.02 0.78 -1.16
N ALA A 108 -19.59 0.12 -0.17
CA ALA A 108 -20.52 -0.99 -0.39
C ALA A 108 -21.83 -0.45 -0.97
N ALA A 109 -22.10 -0.74 -2.24
CA ALA A 109 -23.24 -0.15 -2.98
C ALA A 109 -24.61 -0.41 -2.31
N SER A 110 -24.78 -1.55 -1.65
CA SER A 110 -26.02 -1.92 -0.96
C SER A 110 -26.13 -1.43 0.48
N GLN A 111 -25.04 -0.91 1.07
CA GLN A 111 -24.96 -0.58 2.50
C GLN A 111 -24.13 0.69 2.71
N PRO A 112 -24.79 1.87 2.66
CA PRO A 112 -24.12 3.14 2.90
C PRO A 112 -23.38 3.18 4.25
N GLY A 113 -22.21 3.82 4.28
CA GLY A 113 -21.37 3.89 5.48
C GLY A 113 -20.45 2.68 5.68
N TRP A 114 -20.35 1.79 4.70
CA TRP A 114 -19.44 0.65 4.71
C TRP A 114 -18.45 0.71 3.53
N LEU A 115 -17.23 0.25 3.78
CA LEU A 115 -16.22 -0.03 2.75
C LEU A 115 -16.02 -1.54 2.64
N GLN A 116 -15.85 -2.03 1.43
CA GLN A 116 -15.40 -3.39 1.15
C GLN A 116 -13.96 -3.35 0.64
N GLU A 117 -13.05 -4.01 1.35
CA GLU A 117 -11.64 -4.07 0.98
C GLU A 117 -11.42 -5.01 -0.21
N ALA A 118 -10.62 -4.57 -1.17
CA ALA A 118 -10.40 -5.29 -2.42
C ALA A 118 -9.64 -6.62 -2.25
N SER A 119 -8.69 -6.70 -1.32
CA SER A 119 -7.84 -7.88 -1.10
C SER A 119 -8.56 -8.99 -0.35
N THR A 120 -9.23 -8.66 0.74
CA THR A 120 -9.86 -9.64 1.66
C THR A 120 -11.34 -9.85 1.39
N LYS A 121 -11.99 -8.92 0.67
CA LYS A 121 -13.45 -8.86 0.51
C LYS A 121 -14.24 -8.63 1.78
N MET A 122 -13.54 -8.33 2.87
CA MET A 122 -14.14 -8.01 4.15
C MET A 122 -14.62 -6.56 4.18
N TYR A 123 -15.50 -6.27 5.14
CA TYR A 123 -16.13 -4.99 5.33
C TYR A 123 -15.55 -4.25 6.53
N VAL A 124 -15.45 -2.93 6.41
CA VAL A 124 -15.14 -2.02 7.52
C VAL A 124 -16.12 -0.85 7.53
N PRO A 125 -16.57 -0.38 8.71
CA PRO A 125 -17.42 0.79 8.81
C PRO A 125 -16.62 2.06 8.47
N MET A 126 -17.25 3.01 7.80
CA MET A 126 -16.65 4.31 7.47
C MET A 126 -16.63 5.26 8.66
N ASN A 127 -17.57 5.11 9.60
CA ASN A 127 -17.70 5.94 10.78
C ASN A 127 -17.74 5.07 12.04
N ASN A 128 -17.25 5.62 13.15
CA ASN A 128 -17.27 4.95 14.43
C ASN A 128 -18.73 4.79 14.89
N PRO A 129 -19.17 3.59 15.28
CA PRO A 129 -20.57 3.34 15.66
C PRO A 129 -20.99 4.07 16.95
N SER A 130 -20.04 4.38 17.83
CA SER A 130 -20.31 5.01 19.12
C SER A 130 -20.21 6.53 19.06
N THR A 131 -19.26 7.08 18.28
CA THR A 131 -19.01 8.53 18.22
C THR A 131 -19.53 9.19 16.94
N GLY A 132 -19.76 8.43 15.88
CA GLY A 132 -20.10 8.94 14.55
C GLY A 132 -18.93 9.59 13.80
N GLU A 133 -17.72 9.64 14.38
CA GLU A 133 -16.54 10.21 13.74
C GLU A 133 -16.06 9.35 12.56
N PRO A 134 -15.53 9.94 11.48
CA PRO A 134 -15.00 9.19 10.35
C PRO A 134 -13.79 8.36 10.77
N LEU A 135 -13.84 7.07 10.47
CA LEU A 135 -12.75 6.11 10.68
C LEU A 135 -11.76 6.10 9.53
N PHE A 136 -12.19 6.53 8.34
CA PHE A 136 -11.35 6.54 7.15
C PHE A 136 -11.43 7.88 6.45
N THR A 137 -10.26 8.36 6.02
CA THR A 137 -10.17 9.50 5.11
C THR A 137 -9.88 8.96 3.73
N LYS A 138 -10.64 9.40 2.72
CA LYS A 138 -10.34 9.05 1.33
C LYS A 138 -8.97 9.63 1.00
N GLY A 139 -8.00 8.77 0.71
CA GLY A 139 -6.69 9.21 0.29
C GLY A 139 -6.84 9.90 -1.06
N ALA A 140 -6.18 11.05 -1.23
CA ALA A 140 -5.80 11.42 -2.59
C ALA A 140 -4.99 10.23 -3.11
N THR A 141 -5.33 9.68 -4.28
CA THR A 141 -4.42 8.77 -4.99
C THR A 141 -3.03 9.30 -4.79
N ALA A 142 -2.10 8.45 -4.36
CA ALA A 142 -0.70 8.78 -4.43
C ALA A 142 -0.41 9.02 -5.91
N THR A 143 -0.67 10.24 -6.37
CA THR A 143 -0.08 10.81 -7.56
C THR A 143 1.37 10.61 -7.25
N VAL A 144 1.96 9.57 -7.84
CA VAL A 144 3.40 9.40 -7.87
C VAL A 144 3.84 10.74 -8.39
N VAL A 145 4.31 11.61 -7.50
CA VAL A 145 4.74 12.93 -7.86
C VAL A 145 5.93 12.62 -8.72
N ALA A 146 5.72 12.60 -10.04
CA ALA A 146 6.80 12.65 -10.99
C ALA A 146 7.54 13.90 -10.56
N SER A 147 8.66 13.70 -9.89
CA SER A 147 9.48 14.76 -9.33
C SER A 147 9.73 15.73 -10.48
N ALA A 148 9.03 16.86 -10.46
CA ALA A 148 9.35 17.94 -11.37
C ALA A 148 10.85 18.25 -11.15
N PRO A 149 11.65 18.44 -12.21
CA PRO A 149 13.03 18.85 -12.05
C PRO A 149 13.00 20.19 -11.31
N ILE A 150 13.30 20.16 -10.02
CA ILE A 150 13.40 21.36 -9.21
C ILE A 150 14.59 22.12 -9.79
N PRO A 151 14.43 23.38 -10.25
CA PRO A 151 15.57 24.18 -10.66
C PRO A 151 16.53 24.24 -9.48
N MET A 152 17.73 23.68 -9.68
CA MET A 152 18.79 23.66 -8.68
C MET A 152 19.22 25.10 -8.40
N GLN A 153 18.57 25.73 -7.42
CA GLN A 153 19.09 26.96 -6.84
C GLN A 153 20.23 26.53 -5.91
N MET A 154 21.45 26.76 -6.38
CA MET A 154 22.71 26.46 -5.69
C MET A 154 22.83 27.34 -4.45
N GLY A 155 22.11 27.00 -3.39
CA GLY A 155 22.25 27.53 -2.04
C GLY A 155 23.17 26.62 -1.23
N ASN A 156 24.08 27.23 -0.46
CA ASN A 156 25.10 26.57 0.35
C ASN A 156 24.65 25.27 1.02
N ALA A 157 25.39 24.20 0.74
CA ALA A 157 25.14 22.85 1.23
C ALA A 157 25.35 22.73 2.75
N THR A 158 24.26 22.49 3.47
CA THR A 158 24.25 21.95 4.83
C THR A 158 23.56 20.59 4.80
N GLY A 159 24.32 19.53 4.52
CA GLY A 159 23.98 18.12 4.78
C GLY A 159 22.79 17.48 4.02
N PRO A 160 22.81 16.17 3.74
CA PRO A 160 21.67 15.47 3.17
C PRO A 160 20.51 15.46 4.19
N GLY A 161 19.31 15.79 3.69
CA GLY A 161 18.10 16.04 4.49
C GLY A 161 17.81 14.96 5.53
N GLN A 162 18.04 15.29 6.80
CA GLN A 162 17.54 14.51 7.92
C GLN A 162 16.01 14.53 7.89
N ALA A 163 15.40 13.36 7.80
CA ALA A 163 13.98 13.21 8.06
C ALA A 163 13.64 13.82 9.43
N PRO A 164 12.51 14.52 9.58
CA PRO A 164 12.12 15.13 10.85
C PRO A 164 12.09 14.05 11.95
N LYS A 165 12.72 14.37 13.09
CA LYS A 165 12.81 13.46 14.23
C LYS A 165 11.41 13.13 14.76
N PRO A 166 11.01 11.84 14.87
CA PRO A 166 9.69 11.45 15.37
C PRO A 166 9.46 11.88 16.82
N ALA A 167 8.20 12.12 17.18
CA ALA A 167 7.82 12.36 18.56
C ALA A 167 8.15 11.13 19.43
N GLY A 168 8.82 11.35 20.57
CA GLY A 168 9.24 10.28 21.49
C GLY A 168 10.70 9.83 21.33
N VAL A 169 11.40 10.28 20.29
CA VAL A 169 12.85 10.09 20.14
C VAL A 169 13.60 11.19 20.90
N PRO A 170 14.56 10.86 21.78
CA PRO A 170 15.32 11.88 22.50
C PRO A 170 16.07 12.86 21.56
N PRO A 171 16.17 14.15 21.93
CA PRO A 171 16.77 15.19 21.09
C PRO A 171 18.25 14.92 20.76
N GLU A 172 18.95 14.17 21.59
CA GLU A 172 20.34 13.74 21.41
C GLU A 172 20.53 12.53 20.48
N ALA A 173 19.45 11.84 20.08
CA ALA A 173 19.55 10.69 19.20
C ALA A 173 19.99 11.09 17.78
N THR A 174 20.89 10.32 17.17
CA THR A 174 21.30 10.50 15.78
C THR A 174 20.68 9.43 14.90
N PHE A 175 20.34 9.81 13.67
CA PHE A 175 19.85 8.86 12.67
C PHE A 175 21.02 8.04 12.14
N VAL A 176 20.93 6.71 12.25
CA VAL A 176 21.98 5.77 11.87
C VAL A 176 21.34 4.65 11.05
N HIS A 177 21.95 4.36 9.91
CA HIS A 177 21.68 3.16 9.15
C HIS A 177 22.54 2.02 9.70
N GLU A 178 21.93 0.98 10.25
CA GLU A 178 22.67 -0.16 10.84
C GLU A 178 22.24 -1.49 10.24
N LYS A 179 23.19 -2.43 10.21
CA LYS A 179 22.93 -3.83 9.88
C LYS A 179 22.53 -4.59 11.15
N TYR A 180 21.64 -5.57 11.01
CA TYR A 180 21.18 -6.41 12.11
C TYR A 180 20.81 -7.82 11.64
N VAL A 181 20.59 -8.73 12.59
CA VAL A 181 20.06 -10.07 12.31
C VAL A 181 18.54 -9.99 12.33
N GLY A 182 17.93 -9.88 11.16
CA GLY A 182 16.48 -9.82 10.98
C GLY A 182 15.89 -11.10 10.39
N PRO A 183 14.61 -11.06 9.99
CA PRO A 183 13.91 -12.21 9.41
C PRO A 183 14.60 -12.76 8.16
N THR A 184 15.20 -11.90 7.32
CA THR A 184 15.88 -12.33 6.09
C THR A 184 17.15 -13.09 6.41
N THR A 185 17.95 -12.59 7.35
CA THR A 185 19.17 -13.26 7.84
C THR A 185 18.82 -14.64 8.43
N LEU A 186 17.77 -14.72 9.24
CA LEU A 186 17.31 -15.99 9.83
C LEU A 186 16.80 -16.98 8.76
N ALA A 187 16.04 -16.51 7.78
CA ALA A 187 15.56 -17.33 6.67
C ALA A 187 16.73 -17.87 5.82
N ALA A 188 17.71 -17.03 5.53
CA ALA A 188 18.93 -17.42 4.82
C ALA A 188 19.75 -18.46 5.62
N GLY A 189 19.86 -18.28 6.93
CA GLY A 189 20.48 -19.24 7.84
C GLY A 189 19.75 -20.59 7.85
N CYS A 190 18.42 -20.59 7.88
CA CYS A 190 17.61 -21.82 7.81
C CYS A 190 17.80 -22.54 6.47
N ALA A 191 17.78 -21.80 5.36
CA ALA A 191 18.03 -22.36 4.03
C ALA A 191 19.44 -22.95 3.91
N GLY A 192 20.45 -22.25 4.44
CA GLY A 192 21.82 -22.75 4.51
C GLY A 192 21.94 -24.01 5.35
N CYS A 193 21.22 -24.07 6.49
CA CYS A 193 21.20 -25.23 7.37
C CYS A 193 20.62 -26.47 6.67
N LEU A 194 19.57 -26.29 5.85
CA LEU A 194 18.99 -27.37 5.05
C LEU A 194 19.92 -27.88 3.94
N CYS A 195 20.75 -27.01 3.35
CA CYS A 195 21.65 -27.38 2.25
C CYS A 195 22.98 -27.98 2.73
N CYS A 196 23.59 -27.39 3.76
CA CYS A 196 24.95 -27.69 4.18
C CYS A 196 25.05 -28.24 5.62
N GLY A 197 23.92 -28.49 6.29
CA GLY A 197 23.88 -28.88 7.70
C GLY A 197 24.31 -27.75 8.63
N LEU A 198 24.89 -28.10 9.80
CA LEU A 198 25.36 -27.14 10.80
C LEU A 198 26.28 -26.01 10.26
N PRO A 199 27.20 -26.24 9.30
CA PRO A 199 27.96 -25.17 8.65
C PRO A 199 27.11 -24.05 8.04
N GLY A 200 25.87 -24.34 7.63
CA GLY A 200 24.94 -23.34 7.09
C GLY A 200 24.52 -22.27 8.10
N LEU A 201 24.65 -22.53 9.40
CA LEU A 201 24.37 -21.55 10.46
C LEU A 201 25.36 -20.39 10.50
N ILE A 202 26.52 -20.50 9.83
CA ILE A 202 27.48 -19.38 9.70
C ILE A 202 26.83 -18.19 8.98
N ILE A 203 25.82 -18.43 8.13
CA ILE A 203 25.06 -17.35 7.48
C ILE A 203 24.35 -16.46 8.50
N CYS A 204 23.96 -16.98 9.67
CA CYS A 204 23.36 -16.16 10.74
C CYS A 204 24.33 -15.14 11.34
N LEU A 205 25.64 -15.29 11.13
CA LEU A 205 26.65 -14.30 11.54
C LEU A 205 26.78 -13.15 10.54
N ILE A 206 26.21 -13.30 9.33
CA ILE A 206 26.19 -12.26 8.30
C ILE A 206 24.93 -11.43 8.52
N GLN A 207 25.08 -10.20 9.01
CA GLN A 207 23.96 -9.27 9.14
C GLN A 207 23.52 -8.82 7.73
N LEU A 208 22.51 -9.51 7.17
CA LEU A 208 21.98 -9.23 5.84
C LEU A 208 20.87 -8.18 5.87
N ASP A 209 20.17 -8.05 6.99
CA ASP A 209 19.10 -7.08 7.13
C ASP A 209 19.68 -5.70 7.47
N GLU A 210 19.14 -4.68 6.82
CA GLU A 210 19.45 -3.27 7.02
C GLU A 210 18.23 -2.58 7.63
N ARG A 211 18.45 -1.66 8.57
CA ARG A 211 17.40 -0.83 9.16
C ARG A 211 17.90 0.58 9.49
N ASP A 212 16.97 1.52 9.40
CA ASP A 212 17.18 2.88 9.86
C ASP A 212 16.69 3.02 11.31
N VAL A 213 17.56 3.50 12.20
CA VAL A 213 17.24 3.69 13.62
C VAL A 213 17.75 5.03 14.11
N TRP A 214 17.09 5.54 15.15
CA TRP A 214 17.62 6.63 15.96
C TRP A 214 18.41 6.03 17.12
N LYS A 215 19.67 6.43 17.30
CA LYS A 215 20.55 5.92 18.35
C LYS A 215 21.02 7.04 19.27
N THR A 216 20.87 6.87 20.58
CA THR A 216 21.38 7.82 21.57
C THR A 216 22.82 7.47 22.00
N PRO A 217 23.56 8.41 22.62
CA PRO A 217 24.94 8.15 23.10
C PRO A 217 25.05 6.99 24.09
N ASP A 218 23.99 6.73 24.86
CA ASP A 218 23.83 5.60 25.79
C ASP A 218 23.46 4.27 25.10
N GLY A 219 23.40 4.25 23.76
CA GLY A 219 23.25 3.04 22.95
C GLY A 219 21.82 2.54 22.77
N LYS A 220 20.81 3.23 23.33
CA LYS A 220 19.40 2.91 23.12
C LYS A 220 18.99 3.22 21.68
N ARG A 221 18.00 2.49 21.18
CA ARG A 221 17.56 2.55 19.78
C ARG A 221 16.06 2.74 19.67
N TRP A 222 15.64 3.51 18.69
CA TRP A 222 14.24 3.74 18.32
C TRP A 222 14.06 3.52 16.84
N ASP A 223 12.90 3.01 16.46
CA ASP A 223 12.51 2.91 15.05
C ASP A 223 12.09 4.26 14.47
N LEU A 224 11.73 4.26 13.18
CA LEU A 224 11.25 5.44 12.47
C LEU A 224 9.93 6.01 13.02
N MET A 225 9.20 5.25 13.84
CA MET A 225 7.94 5.64 14.46
C MET A 225 8.13 6.16 15.89
N GLY A 226 9.37 6.20 16.40
CA GLY A 226 9.67 6.60 17.77
C GLY A 226 9.39 5.52 18.82
N LYS A 227 9.20 4.26 18.42
CA LYS A 227 9.09 3.13 19.34
C LYS A 227 10.48 2.61 19.70
N ARG A 228 10.72 2.37 20.98
CA ARG A 228 11.98 1.81 21.47
C ARG A 228 12.15 0.37 20.97
N ILE A 229 13.33 0.07 20.42
CA ILE A 229 13.72 -1.26 19.99
C ILE A 229 14.53 -1.89 21.13
N GLU A 230 14.00 -2.95 21.73
CA GLU A 230 14.76 -3.81 22.63
C GLU A 230 15.60 -4.75 21.78
N GLN A 231 16.92 -4.78 22.03
CA GLN A 231 17.85 -5.72 21.39
C GLN A 231 17.88 -7.03 22.15
#